data_AF-A0A6I9PRG0-F1
#
_entry.id   AF-A0A6I9PRG0-F1
#
_cell.length_a   1.000
_cell.length_b   1.000
_cell.length_c   1.000
_cell.angle_alpha   90.00
_cell.angle_beta   90.00
_cell.angle_gamma   90.00
#
_symmetry.space_group_name_H-M   'P 1'
#
loop_
_entity.id
_entity.type
_entity.pdbx_description
1 polymer ?
#
loop_
_entity_poly.entity_id
_entity_poly.type
_entity_poly.pdbx_seq_one_letter_code
_entity_poly.pdbx_strand_id
1 'polypeptide(L)'
;MCCFMEKMLASMLADFEMKVEKDVLEPLNKLSEDDLPEILKNKKQFAKLTTDWNSARTKSQASTGPQAKQDGLREEVEEAWRRLESIKDEYSADLYHFATKEDDYANYFIRLLELQAEYHKHSHEFLDKNISELKENHSQKGSQLSLSNQKVYGEPLLSHLSESNREIAVPIEECIHMLLRTGMTEEGLFRSRGGVPR
;
A
#
# COMPACT_ATOMS: atom_id res chain seq x y z
N MET A 1 8.02 7.87 -20.12
CA MET A 1 8.19 8.47 -18.78
C MET A 1 7.05 8.07 -17.84
N CYS A 2 5.77 8.24 -18.19
CA CYS A 2 4.63 7.85 -17.35
C CYS A 2 4.67 6.36 -16.91
N CYS A 3 4.85 5.44 -17.85
CA CYS A 3 4.93 3.99 -17.55
C CYS A 3 6.08 3.62 -16.59
N PHE A 4 7.19 4.36 -16.62
CA PHE A 4 8.30 4.13 -15.70
C PHE A 4 7.95 4.59 -14.27
N MET A 5 7.34 5.77 -14.14
CA MET A 5 6.87 6.29 -12.85
C MET A 5 5.82 5.37 -12.23
N GLU A 6 4.82 4.96 -13.00
CA GLU A 6 3.77 4.02 -12.55
C GLU A 6 4.38 2.69 -12.09
N LYS A 7 5.37 2.16 -12.82
CA LYS A 7 6.08 0.94 -12.41
C LYS A 7 6.82 1.11 -11.08
N MET A 8 7.48 2.25 -10.87
CA MET A 8 8.18 2.52 -9.61
C MET A 8 7.22 2.67 -8.43
N LEU A 9 6.10 3.38 -8.61
CA LEU A 9 5.06 3.51 -7.59
C LEU A 9 4.43 2.15 -7.24
N ALA A 10 4.18 1.30 -8.25
CA ALA A 10 3.70 -0.06 -8.03
C ALA A 10 4.70 -0.91 -7.23
N SER A 11 6.00 -0.79 -7.52
CA SER A 11 7.05 -1.46 -6.75
C SER A 11 7.09 -0.98 -5.30
N MET A 12 7.03 0.35 -5.07
CA MET A 12 7.01 0.92 -3.73
C MET A 12 5.80 0.45 -2.92
N LEU A 13 4.64 0.32 -3.56
CA LEU A 13 3.43 -0.20 -2.93
C LEU A 13 3.60 -1.67 -2.54
N ALA A 14 4.09 -2.50 -3.46
CA ALA A 14 4.32 -3.93 -3.18
C ALA A 14 5.34 -4.14 -2.05
N ASP A 15 6.42 -3.35 -2.02
CA ASP A 15 7.42 -3.42 -0.94
C ASP A 15 6.83 -3.00 0.41
N PHE A 16 5.95 -1.99 0.42
CA PHE A 16 5.22 -1.57 1.61
C PHE A 16 4.28 -2.66 2.12
N GLU A 17 3.46 -3.24 1.24
CA GLU A 17 2.52 -4.31 1.58
C GLU A 17 3.26 -5.52 2.15
N MET A 18 4.39 -5.91 1.55
CA MET A 18 5.21 -7.02 2.03
C MET A 18 5.80 -6.76 3.43
N LYS A 19 6.22 -5.53 3.71
CA LYS A 19 6.70 -5.15 5.05
C LYS A 19 5.57 -5.16 6.08
N VAL A 20 4.38 -4.68 5.73
CA VAL A 20 3.22 -4.71 6.63
C VAL A 20 2.79 -6.14 6.94
N GLU A 21 2.75 -7.01 5.92
CA GLU A 21 2.42 -8.43 6.11
C GLU A 21 3.37 -9.08 7.12
N LYS A 22 4.68 -8.92 6.91
CA LYS A 22 5.71 -9.57 7.71
C LYS A 22 5.89 -8.97 9.10
N ASP A 23 5.97 -7.64 9.20
CA ASP A 23 6.36 -6.97 10.45
C ASP A 23 5.15 -6.72 11.37
N VAL A 24 3.92 -6.81 10.86
CA VAL A 24 2.70 -6.48 11.62
C VAL A 24 1.67 -7.60 11.56
N LEU A 25 1.26 -8.04 10.36
CA LEU A 25 0.13 -8.97 10.24
C LEU A 25 0.49 -10.39 10.67
N GLU A 26 1.67 -10.91 10.30
CA GLU A 26 2.15 -12.24 10.74
C GLU A 26 2.23 -12.36 12.27
N PRO A 27 2.89 -11.43 13.01
CA PRO A 27 2.91 -11.47 14.48
C PRO A 27 1.52 -11.40 15.12
N LEU A 28 0.63 -10.53 14.61
CA LEU A 28 -0.73 -10.41 15.12
C LEU A 28 -1.58 -11.66 14.83
N ASN A 29 -1.40 -12.28 13.66
CA ASN A 29 -2.09 -13.50 13.30
C ASN A 29 -1.63 -14.67 14.18
N LYS A 30 -0.32 -14.79 14.41
CA LYS A 30 0.24 -15.80 15.32
C LYS A 30 -0.38 -15.69 16.72
N LEU A 31 -0.50 -14.47 17.23
CA LEU A 31 -1.18 -14.24 18.51
C LEU A 31 -2.65 -14.71 18.49
N SER A 32 -3.37 -14.36 17.43
CA SER A 32 -4.78 -14.69 17.24
C SER A 32 -5.03 -16.19 17.16
N GLU A 33 -4.15 -16.93 16.47
CA GLU A 33 -4.33 -18.35 16.18
C GLU A 33 -3.66 -19.28 17.20
N ASP A 34 -2.60 -18.84 17.87
CA ASP A 34 -1.86 -19.70 18.82
C ASP A 34 -2.25 -19.40 20.29
N ASP A 35 -2.15 -18.14 20.73
CA ASP A 35 -2.24 -17.79 22.15
C ASP A 35 -3.70 -17.60 22.62
N LEU A 36 -4.51 -16.89 21.82
CA LEU A 36 -5.90 -16.59 22.15
C LEU A 36 -6.79 -17.84 22.29
N PRO A 37 -6.68 -18.87 21.43
CA PRO A 37 -7.56 -20.04 21.52
C PRO A 37 -7.35 -20.85 22.80
N GLU A 38 -6.11 -20.98 23.28
CA GLU A 38 -5.81 -21.71 24.52
C GLU A 38 -6.35 -20.95 25.74
N ILE A 39 -6.17 -19.62 25.80
CA ILE A 39 -6.77 -18.77 26.85
C ILE A 39 -8.29 -18.91 26.86
N LEU A 40 -8.93 -18.90 25.67
CA LEU A 40 -10.38 -19.03 25.56
C LEU A 40 -10.87 -20.44 25.93
N LYS A 41 -10.08 -21.48 25.64
CA LYS A 41 -10.35 -22.85 26.05
C LYS A 41 -10.26 -22.99 27.56
N ASN A 42 -9.20 -22.47 28.19
CA ASN A 42 -9.00 -22.52 29.63
C ASN A 42 -10.08 -21.72 30.38
N LYS A 43 -10.48 -20.56 29.84
CA LYS A 43 -11.66 -19.81 30.33
C LYS A 43 -12.94 -20.65 30.34
N LYS A 44 -13.23 -21.37 29.24
CA LYS A 44 -14.42 -22.23 29.14
C LYS A 44 -14.33 -23.40 30.12
N GLN A 45 -13.16 -24.02 30.25
CA GLN A 45 -12.93 -25.12 31.19
C GLN A 45 -13.09 -24.67 32.64
N PHE A 46 -12.54 -23.51 33.00
CA PHE A 46 -12.70 -22.91 34.33
C PHE A 46 -14.19 -22.67 34.67
N ALA A 47 -14.97 -22.12 33.74
CA ALA A 47 -16.41 -21.91 33.95
C ALA A 47 -17.18 -23.23 34.13
N LYS A 48 -16.83 -24.27 33.35
CA LYS A 48 -17.42 -25.60 33.47
C LYS A 48 -17.09 -26.23 34.84
N LEU A 49 -15.81 -26.27 35.22
CA LEU A 49 -15.38 -26.87 36.48
C LEU A 49 -15.90 -26.10 37.70
N THR A 50 -16.09 -24.79 37.59
CA THR A 50 -16.77 -23.99 38.63
C THR A 50 -18.21 -24.46 38.82
N THR A 51 -18.92 -24.75 37.73
CA THR A 51 -20.30 -25.26 37.78
C THR A 51 -20.34 -26.69 38.34
N ASP A 52 -19.42 -27.55 37.93
CA ASP A 52 -19.31 -28.93 38.39
C ASP A 52 -19.01 -28.99 39.90
N TRP A 53 -18.07 -28.17 40.39
CA TRP A 53 -17.77 -28.06 41.82
C TRP A 53 -18.97 -27.55 42.63
N ASN A 54 -19.65 -26.49 42.18
CA ASN A 54 -20.86 -25.99 42.86
C ASN A 54 -21.96 -27.06 42.91
N SER A 55 -22.11 -27.84 41.83
CA SER A 55 -23.07 -28.95 41.75
C SER A 55 -22.71 -30.07 42.72
N ALA A 56 -21.46 -30.50 42.76
CA ALA A 56 -20.96 -31.51 43.70
C ALA A 56 -21.14 -31.06 45.15
N ARG A 57 -20.80 -29.80 45.44
CA ARG A 57 -20.96 -29.18 46.76
C ARG A 57 -22.42 -29.18 47.20
N THR A 58 -23.34 -28.78 46.32
CA THR A 58 -24.78 -28.77 46.62
C THR A 58 -25.31 -30.18 46.88
N LYS A 59 -24.90 -31.18 46.08
CA LYS A 59 -25.28 -32.59 46.27
C LYS A 59 -24.77 -33.16 47.59
N SER A 60 -23.53 -32.84 47.96
CA SER A 60 -22.93 -33.25 49.23
C SER A 60 -23.69 -32.64 50.43
N GLN A 61 -23.99 -31.34 50.38
CA GLN A 61 -24.72 -30.63 51.45
C GLN A 61 -26.19 -31.06 51.58
N ALA A 62 -26.85 -31.45 50.49
CA ALA A 62 -28.23 -31.92 50.52
C ALA A 62 -28.37 -33.40 50.91
N SER A 63 -27.27 -34.16 51.01
CA SER A 63 -27.29 -35.59 51.30
C SER A 63 -27.44 -35.86 52.80
N THR A 64 -28.57 -36.47 53.19
CA THR A 64 -28.81 -36.99 54.55
C THR A 64 -28.61 -38.52 54.63
N GLY A 65 -27.84 -39.09 53.71
CA GLY A 65 -27.62 -40.54 53.60
C GLY A 65 -26.65 -41.12 54.64
N PRO A 66 -26.38 -42.44 54.59
CA PRO A 66 -25.43 -43.11 55.48
C PRO A 66 -24.01 -42.52 55.38
N GLN A 67 -23.23 -42.61 56.47
CA GLN A 67 -21.90 -42.01 56.59
C GLN A 67 -20.97 -42.30 55.39
N ALA A 68 -20.87 -43.57 54.96
CA ALA A 68 -20.03 -43.96 53.83
C ALA A 68 -20.40 -43.25 52.50
N LYS A 69 -21.68 -42.94 52.30
CA LYS A 69 -22.16 -42.19 51.12
C LYS A 69 -21.82 -40.71 51.24
N GLN A 70 -21.87 -40.15 52.45
CA GLN A 70 -21.46 -38.76 52.69
C GLN A 70 -19.95 -38.59 52.52
N ASP A 71 -19.15 -39.54 52.98
CA ASP A 71 -17.69 -39.52 52.83
C ASP A 71 -17.29 -39.57 51.35
N GLY A 72 -17.92 -40.43 50.55
CA GLY A 72 -17.68 -40.48 49.09
C GLY A 72 -18.08 -39.18 48.38
N LEU A 73 -19.23 -38.58 48.72
CA LEU A 73 -19.64 -37.28 48.16
C LEU A 73 -18.70 -36.14 48.59
N ARG A 74 -18.10 -36.22 49.77
CA ARG A 74 -17.11 -35.25 50.22
C ARG A 74 -15.80 -35.39 49.43
N GLU A 75 -15.36 -36.62 49.17
CA GLU A 75 -14.19 -36.88 48.32
C GLU A 75 -14.40 -36.36 46.89
N GLU A 76 -15.60 -36.53 46.31
CA GLU A 76 -15.97 -35.96 45.00
C GLU A 76 -15.88 -34.42 44.99
N VAL A 77 -16.31 -33.76 46.06
CA VAL A 77 -16.21 -32.30 46.20
C VAL A 77 -14.74 -31.86 46.29
N GLU A 78 -13.93 -32.56 47.07
CA GLU A 78 -12.50 -32.28 47.21
C GLU A 78 -11.74 -32.54 45.91
N GLU A 79 -12.11 -33.55 45.13
CA GLU A 79 -11.54 -33.81 43.81
C GLU A 79 -11.96 -32.74 42.78
N ALA A 80 -13.24 -32.36 42.74
CA ALA A 80 -13.74 -31.27 41.88
C ALA A 80 -13.05 -29.94 42.21
N TRP A 81 -12.80 -29.66 43.49
CA TRP A 81 -12.04 -28.49 43.93
C TRP A 81 -10.58 -28.52 43.44
N ARG A 82 -9.89 -29.66 43.59
CA ARG A 82 -8.51 -29.82 43.09
C ARG A 82 -8.40 -29.56 41.59
N ARG A 83 -9.34 -30.09 40.80
CA ARG A 83 -9.39 -29.83 39.35
C ARG A 83 -9.65 -28.36 39.03
N LEU A 84 -10.56 -27.71 39.77
CA LEU A 84 -10.86 -26.30 39.60
C LEU A 84 -9.65 -25.41 39.91
N GLU A 85 -8.92 -25.69 40.98
CA GLU A 85 -7.72 -24.91 41.33
C GLU A 85 -6.62 -25.08 40.28
N SER A 86 -6.42 -26.29 39.75
CA SER A 86 -5.45 -26.54 38.68
C SER A 86 -5.73 -25.71 37.43
N ILE A 87 -6.97 -25.69 36.93
CA ILE A 87 -7.31 -24.92 35.72
C ILE A 87 -7.29 -23.41 36.00
N LYS A 88 -7.52 -22.99 37.25
CA LYS A 88 -7.42 -21.59 37.66
C LYS A 88 -5.98 -21.11 37.61
N ASP A 89 -5.05 -21.91 38.11
CA ASP A 89 -3.62 -21.60 38.07
C ASP A 89 -3.10 -21.55 36.63
N GLU A 90 -3.49 -22.53 35.81
CA GLU A 90 -3.15 -22.58 34.38
C GLU A 90 -3.72 -21.36 33.62
N TYR A 91 -5.02 -21.09 33.77
CA TYR A 91 -5.66 -19.93 33.15
C TYR A 91 -5.05 -18.60 33.62
N SER A 92 -4.69 -18.49 34.89
CA SER A 92 -4.03 -17.29 35.42
C SER A 92 -2.64 -17.11 34.82
N ALA A 93 -1.86 -18.19 34.71
CA ALA A 93 -0.54 -18.16 34.09
C ALA A 93 -0.63 -17.70 32.63
N ASP A 94 -1.60 -18.20 31.86
CA ASP A 94 -1.81 -17.79 30.47
C ASP A 94 -2.19 -16.30 30.36
N LEU A 95 -3.06 -15.81 31.25
CA LEU A 95 -3.43 -14.39 31.29
C LEU A 95 -2.25 -13.48 31.62
N TYR A 96 -1.40 -13.88 32.58
CA TYR A 96 -0.19 -13.12 32.89
C TYR A 96 0.78 -13.14 31.73
N HIS A 97 0.98 -14.29 31.08
CA HIS A 97 1.83 -14.37 29.90
C HIS A 97 1.30 -13.49 28.77
N PHE A 98 -0.01 -13.51 28.51
CA PHE A 98 -0.64 -12.66 27.50
C PHE A 98 -0.48 -11.16 27.81
N ALA A 99 -0.60 -10.77 29.09
CA ALA A 99 -0.41 -9.39 29.52
C ALA A 99 1.04 -8.90 29.30
N THR A 100 2.05 -9.77 29.40
CA THR A 100 3.45 -9.35 29.15
C THR A 100 3.71 -8.92 27.71
N LYS A 101 2.87 -9.34 26.76
CA LYS A 101 2.98 -9.00 25.34
C LYS A 101 2.20 -7.74 24.95
N GLU A 102 1.54 -7.07 25.89
CA GLU A 102 0.74 -5.87 25.63
C GLU A 102 1.56 -4.76 24.95
N ASP A 103 2.81 -4.57 25.39
CA ASP A 103 3.72 -3.59 24.81
C ASP A 103 4.10 -3.95 23.37
N ASP A 104 4.33 -5.25 23.09
CA ASP A 104 4.60 -5.73 21.73
C ASP A 104 3.44 -5.38 20.79
N TYR A 105 2.18 -5.50 21.25
CA TYR A 105 1.01 -5.14 20.45
C TYR A 105 0.96 -3.65 20.14
N ALA A 106 1.19 -2.81 21.15
CA ALA A 106 1.27 -1.37 20.95
C ALA A 106 2.38 -1.03 19.94
N ASN A 107 3.52 -1.70 20.04
CA ASN A 107 4.65 -1.55 19.12
C ASN A 107 4.30 -1.98 17.69
N TYR A 108 3.50 -3.04 17.47
CA TYR A 108 3.05 -3.42 16.12
C TYR A 108 2.14 -2.35 15.49
N PHE A 109 1.24 -1.73 16.26
CA PHE A 109 0.42 -0.63 15.77
C PHE A 109 1.24 0.62 15.45
N ILE A 110 2.23 0.94 16.30
CA ILE A 110 3.17 2.03 16.04
C ILE A 110 3.94 1.73 14.75
N ARG A 111 4.47 0.50 14.61
CA ARG A 111 5.22 0.07 13.43
C ARG A 111 4.40 0.16 12.15
N LEU A 112 3.11 -0.18 12.20
CA LEU A 112 2.19 -0.01 11.06
C LEU A 112 2.11 1.46 10.63
N LEU A 113 1.93 2.37 11.59
CA LEU A 113 1.84 3.81 11.30
C LEU A 113 3.17 4.36 10.78
N GLU A 114 4.31 3.90 11.31
CA GLU A 114 5.63 4.25 10.80
C GLU A 114 5.82 3.81 9.35
N LEU A 115 5.48 2.56 9.02
CA LEU A 115 5.58 2.03 7.66
C LEU A 115 4.68 2.80 6.68
N GLN A 116 3.46 3.15 7.11
CA GLN A 116 2.55 3.97 6.31
C GLN A 116 3.11 5.37 6.07
N ALA A 117 3.63 6.01 7.12
CA ALA A 117 4.24 7.33 7.00
C ALA A 117 5.47 7.32 6.09
N GLU A 118 6.35 6.32 6.23
CA GLU A 118 7.50 6.13 5.35
C GLU A 118 7.08 5.94 3.89
N TYR A 119 6.14 5.03 3.61
CA TYR A 119 5.66 4.77 2.25
C TYR A 119 5.11 6.03 1.59
N HIS A 120 4.21 6.75 2.27
CA HIS A 120 3.62 7.97 1.73
C HIS A 120 4.65 9.07 1.51
N LYS A 121 5.61 9.24 2.43
CA LYS A 121 6.69 10.21 2.28
C LYS A 121 7.56 9.89 1.06
N HIS A 122 8.01 8.64 0.90
CA HIS A 122 8.85 8.24 -0.24
C HIS A 122 8.11 8.38 -1.57
N SER A 123 6.85 7.95 -1.63
CA SER A 123 6.01 8.08 -2.82
C SER A 123 5.81 9.56 -3.21
N HIS A 124 5.54 10.42 -2.22
CA HIS A 124 5.42 11.86 -2.44
C HIS A 124 6.71 12.48 -2.94
N GLU A 125 7.85 12.22 -2.29
CA GLU A 125 9.16 12.74 -2.72
C GLU A 125 9.52 12.28 -4.14
N PHE A 126 9.19 11.04 -4.50
CA PHE A 126 9.37 10.53 -5.86
C PHE A 126 8.49 11.28 -6.86
N LEU A 127 7.20 11.43 -6.57
CA LEU A 127 6.27 12.16 -7.43
C LEU A 127 6.67 13.63 -7.61
N ASP A 128 7.04 14.31 -6.53
CA ASP A 128 7.40 15.73 -6.55
C ASP A 128 8.66 16.00 -7.39
N LYS A 129 9.68 15.13 -7.28
CA LYS A 129 10.86 15.16 -8.15
C LYS A 129 10.49 14.99 -9.62
N ASN A 130 9.71 13.96 -9.95
CA ASN A 130 9.30 13.69 -11.33
C ASN A 130 8.40 14.81 -11.90
N ILE A 131 7.51 15.39 -11.10
CA ILE A 131 6.69 16.54 -11.50
C ILE A 131 7.58 17.75 -11.80
N SER A 132 8.58 18.01 -10.96
CA SER A 132 9.53 19.11 -11.16
C SER A 132 10.35 18.92 -12.45
N GLU A 133 10.87 17.72 -12.69
CA GLU A 133 11.58 17.38 -13.93
C GLU A 133 10.68 17.52 -15.17
N LEU A 134 9.43 17.06 -15.11
CA LEU A 134 8.48 17.22 -16.22
C LEU A 134 8.18 18.69 -16.52
N LYS A 135 7.99 19.50 -15.47
CA LYS A 135 7.78 20.95 -15.61
C LYS A 135 8.99 21.63 -16.23
N GLU A 136 10.20 21.32 -15.77
CA GLU A 136 11.43 21.88 -16.34
C GLU A 136 11.60 21.49 -17.82
N ASN A 137 11.41 20.21 -18.15
CA ASN A 137 11.43 19.74 -19.54
C ASN A 137 10.40 20.45 -20.43
N HIS A 138 9.21 20.76 -19.88
CA HIS A 138 8.19 21.52 -20.60
C HIS A 138 8.55 23.01 -20.73
N SER A 139 9.14 23.63 -19.71
CA SER A 139 9.62 25.01 -19.73
C SER A 139 10.80 25.20 -20.70
N GLN A 140 11.72 24.24 -20.76
CA GLN A 140 12.83 24.23 -21.72
C GLN A 140 12.32 24.07 -23.16
N LYS A 141 11.29 23.23 -23.39
CA LYS A 141 10.58 23.19 -24.68
C LYS A 141 9.83 24.49 -24.98
N GLY A 142 9.32 25.19 -23.96
CA GLY A 142 8.69 26.51 -24.08
C GLY A 142 9.65 27.60 -24.57
N SER A 143 10.95 27.51 -24.29
CA SER A 143 11.94 28.46 -24.81
C SER A 143 12.26 28.24 -26.30
N GLN A 144 12.04 27.05 -26.86
CA GLN A 144 12.17 26.79 -28.30
C GLN A 144 10.83 26.83 -29.06
N LEU A 145 9.69 26.68 -28.36
CA LEU A 145 8.34 26.75 -28.93
C LEU A 145 7.60 28.07 -28.64
N SER A 146 8.21 29.06 -27.98
CA SER A 146 7.60 30.40 -27.82
C SER A 146 7.37 31.14 -29.16
N LEU A 147 7.78 30.57 -30.29
CA LEU A 147 7.40 31.03 -31.64
C LEU A 147 6.04 30.46 -32.11
N SER A 148 5.45 29.49 -31.42
CA SER A 148 4.27 28.74 -31.90
C SER A 148 2.91 29.28 -31.42
N ASN A 149 2.89 30.41 -30.69
CA ASN A 149 1.63 31.10 -30.34
C ASN A 149 1.16 32.07 -31.44
N GLN A 150 1.90 32.21 -32.54
CA GLN A 150 1.39 32.84 -33.74
C GLN A 150 0.36 31.91 -34.40
N LYS A 151 -0.84 32.43 -34.65
CA LYS A 151 -1.87 31.70 -35.41
C LYS A 151 -1.31 31.39 -36.81
N VAL A 152 -0.88 30.15 -37.04
CA VAL A 152 -0.27 29.75 -38.33
C VAL A 152 -1.31 29.61 -39.44
N TYR A 153 -2.60 29.44 -39.09
CA TYR A 153 -3.69 29.20 -40.04
C TYR A 153 -4.84 30.19 -39.85
N GLY A 154 -5.36 30.71 -40.97
CA GLY A 154 -6.54 31.60 -41.01
C GLY A 154 -6.22 33.10 -41.08
N GLU A 155 -4.95 33.49 -41.17
CA GLU A 155 -4.51 34.88 -41.25
C GLU A 155 -3.81 35.17 -42.60
N PRO A 156 -3.95 36.39 -43.18
CA PRO A 156 -3.24 36.73 -44.41
C PRO A 156 -1.72 36.60 -44.25
N LEU A 157 -1.07 35.99 -45.24
CA LEU A 157 0.37 35.72 -45.25
C LEU A 157 1.22 36.97 -44.92
N LEU A 158 0.85 38.14 -45.46
CA LEU A 158 1.57 39.39 -45.20
C LEU A 158 1.55 39.81 -43.74
N SER A 159 0.41 39.65 -43.05
CA SER A 159 0.29 39.94 -41.62
C SER A 159 1.20 39.01 -40.81
N HIS A 160 1.15 37.71 -41.10
CA HIS A 160 2.00 36.71 -40.46
C HIS A 160 3.50 36.98 -40.65
N LEU A 161 3.93 37.35 -41.86
CA LEU A 161 5.32 37.69 -42.17
C LEU A 161 5.78 38.97 -41.45
N SER A 162 4.91 39.97 -41.38
CA SER A 162 5.19 41.22 -40.67
C SER A 162 5.31 41.02 -39.15
N GLU A 163 4.47 40.18 -38.55
CA GLU A 163 4.49 39.89 -37.11
C GLU A 163 5.63 38.95 -36.72
N SER A 164 5.95 37.96 -37.56
CA SER A 164 7.06 37.04 -37.34
C SER A 164 8.41 37.63 -37.71
N ASN A 165 8.42 38.83 -38.32
CA ASN A 165 9.59 39.54 -38.83
C ASN A 165 10.45 38.67 -39.77
N ARG A 166 9.77 37.94 -40.67
CA ARG A 166 10.36 36.99 -41.60
C ARG A 166 9.96 37.33 -43.04
N GLU A 167 10.85 37.08 -43.98
CA GLU A 167 10.56 37.27 -45.42
C GLU A 167 9.81 36.06 -46.02
N ILE A 168 10.00 34.86 -45.45
CA ILE A 168 9.40 33.60 -45.92
C ILE A 168 8.71 32.92 -44.74
N ALA A 169 7.51 32.36 -44.96
CA ALA A 169 6.76 31.66 -43.92
C ALA A 169 7.43 30.33 -43.56
N VAL A 170 7.37 29.96 -42.27
CA VAL A 170 8.05 28.78 -41.72
C VAL A 170 7.78 27.49 -42.51
N PRO A 171 6.52 27.16 -42.88
CA PRO A 171 6.27 25.93 -43.62
C PRO A 171 6.93 25.90 -45.00
N ILE A 172 7.02 27.05 -45.67
CA ILE A 172 7.64 27.17 -47.00
C ILE A 172 9.16 27.05 -46.86
N GLU A 173 9.74 27.72 -45.86
CA GLU A 173 11.18 27.64 -45.56
C GLU A 173 11.62 26.19 -45.26
N GLU A 174 10.89 25.46 -44.43
CA GLU A 174 11.21 24.06 -44.11
C GLU A 174 11.07 23.15 -45.33
N CYS A 175 10.06 23.37 -46.18
CA CYS A 175 9.96 22.65 -47.45
C CYS A 175 11.15 22.93 -48.37
N ILE A 176 11.62 24.18 -48.46
CA ILE A 176 12.80 24.55 -49.24
C ILE A 176 14.06 23.93 -48.66
N HIS A 177 14.27 23.99 -47.34
CA HIS A 177 15.41 23.35 -46.69
C HIS A 177 15.43 21.84 -46.91
N MET A 178 14.27 21.17 -46.85
CA MET A 178 14.16 19.75 -47.16
C MET A 178 14.48 19.47 -48.63
N LEU A 179 13.94 20.25 -49.57
CA LEU A 179 14.27 20.14 -50.99
C LEU A 179 15.76 20.35 -51.27
N LEU A 180 16.39 21.34 -50.62
CA LEU A 180 17.84 21.59 -50.71
C LEU A 180 18.67 20.43 -50.16
N ARG A 181 18.19 19.81 -49.08
CA ARG A 181 18.90 18.71 -48.40
C ARG A 181 18.78 17.38 -49.14
N THR A 182 17.64 17.10 -49.77
CA THR A 182 17.37 15.76 -50.34
C THR A 182 16.93 15.77 -51.80
N GLY A 183 16.28 16.82 -52.27
CA GLY A 183 15.63 16.85 -53.60
C GLY A 183 16.48 17.40 -54.73
N MET A 184 17.52 18.22 -54.46
CA MET A 184 18.28 18.90 -55.53
C MET A 184 19.06 17.96 -56.46
N THR A 185 19.28 16.71 -56.05
CA THR A 185 19.95 15.68 -56.85
C THR A 185 18.97 14.77 -57.60
N GLU A 186 17.67 14.90 -57.38
CA GLU A 186 16.66 14.07 -58.05
C GLU A 186 16.37 14.60 -59.46
N GLU A 187 16.66 13.80 -60.48
CA GLU A 187 16.36 14.13 -61.87
C GLU A 187 14.83 14.21 -62.10
N GLY A 188 14.37 15.33 -62.66
CA GLY A 188 12.96 15.54 -63.00
C GLY A 188 12.10 16.23 -61.93
N LEU A 189 12.68 16.55 -60.75
CA LEU A 189 11.97 17.24 -59.67
C LEU A 189 11.53 18.65 -60.07
N PHE A 190 12.37 19.38 -60.80
CA PHE A 190 12.03 20.68 -61.37
C PHE A 190 11.85 20.55 -62.88
N ARG A 191 10.62 20.77 -63.35
CA ARG A 191 10.33 20.85 -64.79
C ARG A 191 10.65 22.26 -65.26
N SER A 192 11.85 22.46 -65.82
CA SER A 192 12.10 23.63 -66.64
C SER A 192 11.19 23.55 -67.88
N ARG A 193 10.26 24.48 -68.03
CA ARG A 193 9.64 24.69 -69.35
C ARG A 193 10.79 25.11 -70.28
N GLY A 194 11.04 24.30 -71.30
CA GLY A 194 12.09 24.54 -72.28
C GLY A 194 12.11 25.99 -72.73
N GLY A 195 13.28 26.61 -72.66
CA GLY A 195 13.49 27.99 -73.09
C GLY A 195 13.07 28.16 -74.53
N VAL A 196 12.28 29.19 -74.80
CA VAL A 196 12.13 29.74 -76.15
C VAL A 196 13.47 30.41 -76.50
N PRO A 197 14.19 29.96 -77.54
CA PRO A 197 15.39 30.66 -77.97
C PRO A 197 15.02 32.07 -78.47
N ARG A 198 15.78 33.08 -78.05
CA ARG A 198 15.89 34.35 -78.80
C ARG A 198 17.02 34.21 -79.81
#